data_AF-A0A8S3GA99-F1
#
_entry.id   AF-A0A8S3GA99-F1
#
_cell.length_a   1.000
_cell.length_b   1.000
_cell.length_c   1.000
_cell.angle_alpha   90.00
_cell.angle_beta   90.00
_cell.angle_gamma   90.00
#
_symmetry.space_group_name_H-M   'P 1'
#
loop_
_entity.id
_entity.type
_entity.pdbx_description
1 polymer ?
#
loop_
_entity_poly.entity_id
_entity_poly.type
_entity_poly.pdbx_seq_one_letter_code
_entity_poly.pdbx_strand_id
1 'polypeptide(L)'
;NDYRLIYRHYATLYFIFCVDSSESELGILDLIQVFVETLDKCFENVCELDLIFHVDKVHYILQEMCMGGMVLETNLSEIVARFDEQSKLEKQEAGLTAGTTKAMTALKEMNLPQKIKDIKLSDLNLNLRF
;
A
#
# COMPACT_ATOMS: atom_id res chain seq x y z
N ASN A 1 2.49 -12.15 -31.16
CA ASN A 1 1.96 -11.77 -29.84
C ASN A 1 0.70 -11.00 -30.06
N ASP A 2 -0.42 -11.70 -29.92
CA ASP A 2 -1.74 -11.12 -30.12
C ASP A 2 -2.28 -10.74 -28.74
N TYR A 3 -2.01 -9.49 -28.35
CA TYR A 3 -2.61 -8.90 -27.16
C TYR A 3 -3.99 -8.35 -27.51
N ARG A 4 -4.90 -8.38 -26.53
CA ARG A 4 -6.24 -7.81 -26.65
C ARG A 4 -6.53 -6.87 -25.49
N LEU A 5 -7.29 -5.83 -25.78
CA LEU A 5 -7.78 -4.89 -24.78
C LEU A 5 -9.20 -5.27 -24.40
N ILE A 6 -9.41 -5.49 -23.10
CA ILE A 6 -10.72 -5.74 -22.52
C ILE A 6 -11.02 -4.54 -21.65
N TYR A 7 -12.19 -3.94 -21.84
CA TYR A 7 -12.54 -2.72 -21.13
C TYR A 7 -14.01 -2.68 -20.73
N ARG A 8 -14.30 -1.88 -19.71
CA ARG A 8 -15.66 -1.58 -19.28
C ARG A 8 -15.77 -0.12 -18.87
N HIS A 9 -16.90 0.48 -19.22
CA HIS A 9 -17.20 1.88 -18.94
C HIS A 9 -18.06 2.01 -17.67
N TYR A 10 -17.63 2.83 -16.72
CA TYR A 10 -18.35 3.16 -15.49
C TYR A 10 -18.44 4.68 -15.35
N ALA A 11 -19.66 5.22 -15.38
CA ALA A 11 -19.94 6.66 -15.34
C ALA A 11 -19.17 7.45 -16.43
N THR A 12 -18.05 8.06 -16.07
CA THR A 12 -17.17 8.88 -16.92
C THR A 12 -15.81 8.23 -17.17
N LEU A 13 -15.57 7.03 -16.62
CA LEU A 13 -14.28 6.34 -16.62
C LEU A 13 -14.30 5.06 -17.46
N TYR A 14 -13.19 4.80 -18.15
CA TYR A 14 -12.91 3.52 -18.80
C TYR A 14 -11.85 2.75 -18.03
N PHE A 15 -12.20 1.54 -17.60
CA PHE A 15 -11.26 0.59 -17.01
C PHE A 15 -10.82 -0.39 -18.09
N ILE A 16 -9.52 -0.49 -18.32
CA ILE A 16 -8.93 -1.21 -19.47
C ILE A 16 -7.83 -2.14 -18.98
N PHE A 17 -7.92 -3.42 -19.35
CA PHE A 17 -6.88 -4.42 -19.14
C PHE A 17 -6.34 -4.88 -20.49
N CYS A 18 -5.01 -4.92 -20.62
CA CYS A 18 -4.32 -5.52 -21.76
C CYS A 18 -3.90 -6.94 -21.36
N VAL A 19 -4.38 -7.94 -22.10
CA VAL A 19 -4.15 -9.35 -21.78
C VAL A 19 -3.76 -10.14 -23.03
N ASP A 20 -3.21 -11.33 -22.83
CA ASP A 20 -3.00 -12.27 -23.93
C ASP A 20 -4.35 -12.79 -24.46
N SER A 21 -4.34 -13.18 -25.73
CA SER A 21 -5.38 -13.95 -26.41
C SER A 21 -5.80 -15.23 -25.68
N SER A 22 -4.92 -15.81 -24.85
CA SER A 22 -5.19 -17.04 -24.08
C SER A 22 -6.14 -16.84 -22.89
N GLU A 23 -6.29 -15.62 -22.39
CA GLU A 23 -7.11 -15.35 -21.21
C GLU A 23 -8.61 -15.51 -21.51
N SER A 24 -9.44 -15.58 -20.48
CA SER A 24 -10.91 -15.53 -20.65
C SER A 24 -11.41 -14.09 -20.67
N GLU A 25 -12.19 -13.70 -21.68
CA GLU A 25 -12.73 -12.33 -21.73
C GLU A 25 -13.65 -12.04 -20.54
N LEU A 26 -14.54 -12.99 -20.24
CA LEU A 26 -15.44 -12.90 -19.09
C LEU A 26 -14.68 -12.83 -17.77
N GLY A 27 -13.58 -13.60 -17.63
CA GLY A 27 -12.75 -13.56 -16.42
C GLY A 27 -12.11 -12.20 -16.18
N ILE A 28 -11.65 -11.53 -17.23
CA ILE A 28 -11.09 -10.17 -17.12
C ILE A 28 -12.18 -9.12 -16.87
N LEU A 29 -13.36 -9.29 -17.46
CA LEU A 29 -14.52 -8.43 -17.18
C LEU A 29 -14.99 -8.55 -15.73
N ASP A 30 -14.95 -9.75 -15.14
CA ASP A 30 -15.24 -9.98 -13.72
C ASP A 30 -14.13 -9.39 -12.83
N LEU A 31 -12.86 -9.50 -13.24
CA LEU A 31 -11.75 -8.85 -12.53
C LEU A 31 -11.90 -7.32 -12.50
N ILE A 32 -12.30 -6.70 -13.63
CA ILE A 32 -12.63 -5.27 -13.69
C ILE A 32 -13.77 -4.94 -12.73
N GLN A 33 -14.82 -5.77 -12.67
CA GLN A 33 -15.92 -5.57 -11.73
C GLN A 33 -15.44 -5.57 -10.28
N VAL A 34 -14.68 -6.59 -9.88
CA VAL A 34 -14.12 -6.69 -8.52
C VAL A 34 -13.25 -5.48 -8.20
N PHE A 35 -12.46 -4.99 -9.16
CA PHE A 35 -11.60 -3.81 -8.94
C PHE A 35 -12.42 -2.55 -8.68
N VAL A 36 -13.44 -2.31 -9.52
CA VAL A 36 -14.32 -1.14 -9.35
C VAL A 36 -15.12 -1.22 -8.04
N GLU A 37 -15.64 -2.39 -7.68
CA GLU A 37 -16.34 -2.56 -6.39
C GLU A 37 -15.41 -2.37 -5.20
N THR A 38 -14.15 -2.81 -5.31
CA THR A 38 -13.16 -2.63 -4.25
C THR A 38 -12.82 -1.16 -4.07
N LEU A 39 -12.65 -0.41 -5.17
CA LEU A 39 -12.45 1.04 -5.14
C LEU A 39 -13.64 1.75 -4.47
N ASP A 40 -14.88 1.39 -4.86
CA ASP A 40 -16.08 2.01 -4.28
C ASP A 40 -16.20 1.81 -2.77
N LYS A 41 -15.81 0.62 -2.27
CA LYS A 41 -15.79 0.35 -0.82
C LYS A 41 -14.63 1.00 -0.09
N CYS A 42 -13.43 1.02 -0.68
CA CYS A 42 -12.24 1.62 -0.04
C CYS A 42 -12.34 3.15 0.07
N PHE A 43 -13.04 3.80 -0.87
CA PHE A 43 -13.22 5.25 -0.90
C PHE A 43 -14.62 5.73 -0.43
N GLU A 44 -15.50 4.82 0.00
CA GLU A 44 -16.86 5.13 0.47
C GLU A 44 -17.66 6.00 -0.53
N ASN A 45 -18.05 5.41 -1.67
CA ASN A 45 -18.67 6.09 -2.82
C ASN A 45 -17.66 6.84 -3.69
N VAL A 46 -16.78 6.08 -4.33
CA VAL A 46 -15.66 6.60 -5.14
C VAL A 46 -16.13 7.49 -6.29
N CYS A 47 -15.41 8.58 -6.51
CA CYS A 47 -15.54 9.40 -7.72
C CYS A 47 -14.20 9.51 -8.48
N GLU A 48 -14.26 10.00 -9.72
CA GLU A 48 -13.08 10.16 -10.58
C GLU A 48 -11.98 11.04 -9.97
N LEU A 49 -12.36 12.05 -9.17
CA LEU A 49 -11.39 12.91 -8.50
C LEU A 49 -10.62 12.16 -7.41
N ASP A 50 -11.25 11.22 -6.70
CA ASP A 50 -10.58 10.42 -5.68
C ASP A 50 -9.44 9.60 -6.28
N LEU A 51 -9.67 9.01 -7.46
CA LEU A 51 -8.66 8.26 -8.19
C LEU A 51 -7.47 9.14 -8.63
N ILE A 52 -7.74 10.40 -8.99
CA ILE A 52 -6.72 11.36 -9.40
C ILE A 52 -5.88 11.83 -8.20
N PHE A 53 -6.54 12.16 -7.08
CA PHE A 53 -5.86 12.69 -5.90
C PHE A 53 -5.20 11.62 -5.03
N HIS A 54 -5.63 10.37 -5.14
CA HIS A 54 -5.14 9.25 -4.33
C HIS A 54 -4.63 8.07 -5.18
N VAL A 55 -3.87 8.38 -6.23
CA VAL A 55 -3.30 7.38 -7.15
C VAL A 55 -2.46 6.32 -6.44
N ASP A 56 -1.75 6.69 -5.37
CA ASP A 56 -0.94 5.76 -4.57
C ASP A 56 -1.81 4.66 -3.94
N LYS A 57 -2.98 5.03 -3.42
CA LYS A 57 -3.95 4.10 -2.84
C LYS A 57 -4.57 3.20 -3.90
N VAL A 58 -4.88 3.75 -5.07
CA VAL A 58 -5.40 2.98 -6.22
C VAL A 58 -4.38 1.94 -6.66
N HIS A 59 -3.10 2.31 -6.73
CA HIS A 59 -2.02 1.37 -7.04
C HIS A 59 -1.87 0.29 -5.98
N TYR A 60 -1.98 0.63 -4.70
CA TYR A 60 -1.94 -0.34 -3.61
C TYR A 60 -3.08 -1.37 -3.74
N ILE A 61 -4.33 -0.89 -3.94
CA ILE A 61 -5.49 -1.78 -4.15
C ILE A 61 -5.27 -2.68 -5.36
N LEU A 62 -4.76 -2.14 -6.47
CA LEU A 62 -4.45 -2.93 -7.66
C LEU A 62 -3.37 -3.99 -7.38
N GLN A 63 -2.36 -3.69 -6.59
CA GLN A 63 -1.28 -4.62 -6.23
C GLN A 63 -1.76 -5.78 -5.34
N GLU A 64 -2.73 -5.54 -4.46
CA GLU A 64 -3.39 -6.62 -3.70
C GLU A 64 -4.17 -7.56 -4.63
N MET A 65 -4.76 -7.02 -5.71
CA MET A 65 -5.51 -7.81 -6.68
C MET A 65 -4.63 -8.53 -7.70
N CYS A 66 -3.62 -7.86 -8.25
CA CYS A 66 -2.76 -8.41 -9.28
C CYS A 66 -1.32 -7.89 -9.19
N MET A 67 -0.37 -8.78 -9.43
CA MET A 67 1.05 -8.47 -9.39
C MET A 67 1.82 -9.34 -10.37
N GLY A 68 2.76 -8.74 -11.10
CA GLY A 68 3.56 -9.46 -12.08
C GLY A 68 2.74 -10.12 -13.21
N GLY A 69 1.55 -9.61 -13.50
CA GLY A 69 0.64 -10.17 -14.51
C GLY A 69 -0.20 -11.35 -14.02
N MET A 70 -0.10 -11.72 -12.74
CA MET A 70 -0.94 -12.75 -12.11
C MET A 70 -2.00 -12.11 -11.23
N VAL A 71 -3.18 -12.72 -11.18
CA VAL A 71 -4.23 -12.39 -10.22
C VAL A 71 -3.88 -13.07 -8.90
N LEU A 72 -3.83 -12.28 -7.82
CA LEU A 72 -3.48 -12.75 -6.47
C LEU A 72 -4.73 -12.95 -5.62
N GLU A 73 -5.59 -11.93 -5.56
CA GLU A 73 -6.78 -11.92 -4.72
C GLU A 73 -7.98 -11.36 -5.48
N THR A 74 -9.14 -11.99 -5.26
CA THR A 74 -10.43 -11.58 -5.84
C THR A 74 -11.53 -11.46 -4.79
N ASN A 75 -11.27 -11.91 -3.56
CA ASN A 75 -12.15 -11.70 -2.43
C ASN A 75 -12.04 -10.25 -1.96
N LEU A 76 -13.06 -9.48 -2.31
CA LEU A 76 -13.16 -8.08 -1.96
C LEU A 76 -13.03 -7.81 -0.45
N SER A 77 -13.55 -8.70 0.41
CA SER A 77 -13.45 -8.51 1.87
C SER A 77 -12.02 -8.60 2.36
N GLU A 78 -11.20 -9.48 1.77
CA GLU A 78 -9.78 -9.59 2.13
C GLU A 78 -8.98 -8.39 1.64
N ILE A 79 -9.24 -7.93 0.40
CA ILE A 79 -8.54 -6.78 -0.18
C ILE A 79 -8.82 -5.50 0.64
N VAL A 80 -10.09 -5.25 0.99
CA VAL A 80 -10.48 -4.10 1.83
C VAL A 80 -9.84 -4.18 3.21
N ALA A 81 -9.77 -5.38 3.81
CA ALA A 81 -9.12 -5.55 5.11
C ALA A 81 -7.62 -5.19 5.05
N ARG A 82 -6.91 -5.62 4.00
CA ARG A 82 -5.48 -5.29 3.80
C ARG A 82 -5.26 -3.80 3.56
N PHE A 83 -6.15 -3.18 2.77
CA PHE A 83 -6.16 -1.74 2.58
C PHE A 83 -6.33 -0.96 3.91
N ASP A 84 -7.26 -1.38 4.76
CA ASP A 84 -7.47 -0.74 6.06
C ASP A 84 -6.28 -0.92 7.02
N GLU A 85 -5.64 -2.09 6.99
CA GLU A 85 -4.42 -2.37 7.75
C GLU A 85 -3.27 -1.46 7.31
N GLN A 86 -3.05 -1.36 5.99
CA GLN A 86 -2.03 -0.48 5.41
C GLN A 86 -2.28 0.99 5.78
N SER A 87 -3.52 1.46 5.67
CA SER A 87 -3.93 2.82 6.04
C SER A 87 -3.69 3.13 7.53
N LYS A 88 -3.77 2.14 8.41
CA LYS A 88 -3.42 2.29 9.84
C LYS A 88 -1.92 2.39 10.06
N LEU A 89 -1.12 1.58 9.35
CA LEU A 89 0.35 1.61 9.44
C LEU A 89 0.91 2.97 8.99
N GLU A 90 0.42 3.50 7.87
CA GLU A 90 0.82 4.83 7.37
C GLU A 90 0.57 5.94 8.41
N LYS A 91 -0.57 5.90 9.10
CA LYS A 91 -0.90 6.84 10.18
C LYS A 91 0.04 6.70 11.38
N GLN A 92 0.43 5.47 11.71
CA GLN A 92 1.37 5.21 12.81
C GLN A 92 2.77 5.71 12.49
N GLU A 93 3.26 5.52 11.26
CA GLU A 93 4.56 6.03 10.83
C GLU A 93 4.61 7.57 10.80
N ALA A 94 3.53 8.21 10.33
CA ALA A 94 3.39 9.67 10.40
C ALA A 94 3.39 10.19 11.86
N GLY A 95 2.79 9.45 12.78
CA GLY A 95 2.81 9.76 14.21
C GLY A 95 4.20 9.58 14.84
N LEU A 96 4.93 8.53 14.46
CA LEU A 96 6.25 8.21 15.00
C LEU A 96 7.34 9.19 14.54
N THR A 97 7.30 9.63 13.28
CA THR A 97 8.19 10.68 12.74
C THR A 97 7.92 12.03 13.40
N ALA A 98 6.65 12.39 13.64
CA ALA A 98 6.30 13.59 14.40
C ALA A 98 6.75 13.51 15.87
N GLY A 99 6.62 12.35 16.51
CA GLY A 99 7.02 12.11 17.90
C GLY A 99 8.54 12.17 18.10
N THR A 100 9.32 11.52 17.23
CA THR A 100 10.79 11.56 17.26
C THR A 100 11.34 12.96 16.99
N THR A 101 10.74 13.72 16.08
CA THR A 101 11.13 15.12 15.82
C THR A 101 10.86 16.01 17.04
N LYS A 102 9.70 15.86 17.70
CA LYS A 102 9.38 16.58 18.94
C LYS A 102 10.31 16.19 20.09
N ALA A 103 10.61 14.89 20.26
CA ALA A 103 11.53 14.42 21.29
C ALA A 103 12.97 14.91 21.04
N MET A 104 13.48 14.85 19.80
CA MET A 104 14.78 15.42 19.42
C MET A 104 14.85 16.93 19.68
N THR A 105 13.76 17.65 19.39
CA THR A 105 13.67 19.10 19.65
C THR A 105 13.69 19.39 21.14
N ALA A 106 12.91 18.65 21.94
CA ALA A 106 12.90 18.79 23.40
C ALA A 106 14.27 18.44 24.03
N LEU A 107 14.95 17.40 23.55
CA LEU A 107 16.31 17.05 24.00
C LEU A 107 17.34 18.15 23.67
N LYS A 108 17.18 18.83 22.53
CA LYS A 108 18.02 19.97 22.13
C LYS A 108 17.77 21.20 23.00
N GLU A 109 16.52 21.43 23.42
CA GLU A 109 16.16 22.52 24.35
C GLU A 109 16.62 22.26 25.79
N MET A 110 16.73 20.99 26.21
CA MET A 110 17.16 20.61 27.56
C MET A 110 18.68 20.71 27.81
N ASN A 111 19.48 21.15 26.85
CA ASN A 111 20.92 21.41 27.01
C ASN A 111 21.68 20.28 27.73
N LEU A 112 21.49 19.02 27.29
CA LEU A 112 22.21 17.88 27.85
C LEU A 112 23.71 17.97 27.51
N PRO A 113 24.63 18.09 28.49
CA PRO A 113 26.06 18.02 28.24
C PRO A 113 26.46 16.61 27.80
N GLN A 114 27.46 16.54 26.92
CA GLN A 114 28.04 15.36 26.28
C GLN A 114 28.50 14.25 27.26
N LYS A 115 27.57 13.50 27.85
CA LYS A 115 27.87 12.37 28.74
C LYS A 115 27.35 11.04 28.18
N ILE A 116 27.69 10.77 26.91
CA ILE A 116 27.52 9.44 26.28
C ILE A 116 28.90 8.89 25.82
N LYS A 117 30.00 9.32 26.46
CA LYS A 117 31.34 8.79 26.14
C LYS A 117 31.86 7.71 27.11
N ASP A 118 31.11 7.36 28.16
CA ASP A 118 31.59 6.42 29.19
C ASP A 118 30.76 5.14 29.36
N ILE A 119 29.98 4.73 28.36
CA ILE A 119 29.46 3.35 28.34
C ILE A 119 30.59 2.46 27.80
N LYS A 120 31.38 1.90 28.71
CA LYS A 120 32.38 0.87 28.38
C LYS A 120 31.69 -0.33 27.71
N LEU A 121 31.98 -0.51 26.43
CA LEU A 121 31.67 -1.70 25.62
C LEU A 121 32.58 -2.90 25.99
N SER A 122 32.80 -3.18 27.28
CA SER A 122 33.69 -4.28 27.69
C SER A 122 32.98 -5.60 28.02
N ASP A 123 31.64 -5.65 28.03
CA ASP A 123 30.91 -6.82 28.56
C ASP A 123 30.13 -7.66 27.53
N LEU A 124 30.28 -7.42 26.21
CA LEU A 124 29.75 -8.37 25.21
C LEU A 124 30.75 -9.49 24.92
N ASN A 125 30.78 -10.48 25.82
CA ASN A 125 31.34 -11.80 25.50
C ASN A 125 30.37 -12.57 24.60
N LEU A 126 30.40 -12.28 23.30
CA LEU A 126 29.79 -13.11 22.27
C LEU A 126 30.71 -14.30 21.99
N ASN A 127 30.53 -15.37 22.76
CA ASN A 127 31.20 -16.64 22.54
C ASN A 127 30.54 -17.37 21.35
N LEU A 128 30.91 -16.97 20.13
CA LEU A 128 30.57 -17.69 18.91
C LEU A 128 31.58 -18.84 18.72
N ARG A 129 31.15 -20.07 19.00
CA ARG A 129 31.84 -21.29 18.55
C ARG A 129 31.44 -21.55 17.10
N PHE A 130 32.45 -21.59 16.22
CA PHE A 130 32.36 -22.16 14.88
C PHE A 130 32.23 -23.69 14.96
#